data_AF-A0A846G0P4-F1
#
_entry.id   AF-A0A846G0P4-F1
#
_cell.length_a   1.000
_cell.length_b   1.000
_cell.length_c   1.000
_cell.angle_alpha   90.00
_cell.angle_beta   90.00
_cell.angle_gamma   90.00
#
_symmetry.space_group_name_H-M   'P 1'
#
loop_
_entity.id
_entity.type
_entity.pdbx_description
1 polymer ?
#
loop_
_entity_poly.entity_id
_entity_poly.type
_entity_poly.pdbx_seq_one_letter_code
_entity_poly.pdbx_strand_id
1 'polypeptide(L)'
;MVKFSLETIRAKFRRILIYGIGVKLLGYYEKLIPKYSLIGDTAFFDSKQFDWTTEIEANWVLIRKELDELLKYRDSLPNFQDISPDQADYTSPDDLWKTFFMYGYGIKSEKNCQRCPETTRLIEKIPGMKTAFFSILLPGKHIPEHRGPYKGVVRYLLALKVPEPKEKCRIRVGNETRNWEEGKSMMFDDSFPHEAWNETDGVRAVLFLDIMRPMRFPLSVFNELFMKLIAISPYIQDANINQKNWADRLEKLFAQEREKEKV
;
A
#
# COMPACT_ATOMS: atom_id res chain seq x y z
N MET A 1 0.50 16.81 -41.68
CA MET A 1 -0.55 15.92 -41.14
C MET A 1 -0.12 14.43 -41.01
N VAL A 2 1.18 14.10 -41.04
CA VAL A 2 1.68 12.69 -41.03
C VAL A 2 2.45 12.31 -39.74
N LYS A 3 3.00 13.28 -38.99
CA LYS A 3 3.73 13.02 -37.72
C LYS A 3 2.83 12.47 -36.59
N PHE A 4 1.57 12.92 -36.52
CA PHE A 4 0.61 12.51 -35.48
C PHE A 4 0.23 11.01 -35.56
N SER A 5 0.31 10.42 -36.77
CA SER A 5 -0.03 9.02 -37.03
C SER A 5 1.05 8.05 -36.52
N LEU A 6 2.33 8.37 -36.73
CA LEU A 6 3.46 7.52 -36.32
C LEU A 6 3.65 7.45 -34.81
N GLU A 7 3.41 8.54 -34.08
CA GLU A 7 3.46 8.54 -32.61
C GLU A 7 2.33 7.73 -31.99
N THR A 8 1.12 7.84 -32.55
CA THR A 8 -0.04 7.07 -32.10
C THR A 8 0.11 5.57 -32.39
N ILE A 9 0.69 5.22 -33.54
CA ILE A 9 1.00 3.83 -33.90
C ILE A 9 2.12 3.28 -33.01
N ARG A 10 3.20 4.04 -32.76
CA ARG A 10 4.26 3.66 -31.81
C ARG A 10 3.73 3.51 -30.39
N ALA A 11 2.84 4.38 -29.94
CA ALA A 11 2.20 4.28 -28.63
C ALA A 11 1.31 3.03 -28.53
N LYS A 12 0.51 2.73 -29.57
CA LYS A 12 -0.26 1.48 -29.66
C LYS A 12 0.62 0.23 -29.69
N PHE A 13 1.69 0.23 -30.49
CA PHE A 13 2.61 -0.90 -30.57
C PHE A 13 3.37 -1.10 -29.26
N ARG A 14 3.82 -0.02 -28.62
CA ARG A 14 4.46 -0.03 -27.30
C ARG A 14 3.49 -0.53 -26.23
N ARG A 15 2.21 -0.13 -26.30
CA ARG A 15 1.15 -0.66 -25.43
C ARG A 15 0.91 -2.15 -25.68
N ILE A 16 0.83 -2.61 -26.92
CA ILE A 16 0.64 -4.05 -27.23
C ILE A 16 1.87 -4.89 -26.83
N LEU A 17 3.08 -4.40 -27.07
CA LEU A 17 4.31 -5.13 -26.75
C LEU A 17 4.54 -5.19 -25.23
N ILE A 18 4.38 -4.06 -24.52
CA ILE A 18 4.56 -3.98 -23.07
C ILE A 18 3.45 -4.74 -22.34
N TYR A 19 2.18 -4.55 -22.74
CA TYR A 19 1.06 -5.21 -22.05
C TYR A 19 0.86 -6.65 -22.52
N GLY A 20 1.18 -7.00 -23.77
CA GLY A 20 0.99 -8.37 -24.28
C GLY A 20 2.13 -9.31 -23.91
N ILE A 21 3.37 -8.92 -24.22
CA ILE A 21 4.55 -9.75 -23.95
C ILE A 21 4.99 -9.59 -22.51
N GLY A 22 5.00 -8.37 -21.97
CA GLY A 22 5.40 -8.10 -20.59
C GLY A 22 4.50 -8.79 -19.56
N VAL A 23 3.17 -8.75 -19.73
CA VAL A 23 2.23 -9.45 -18.82
C VAL A 23 2.38 -10.96 -18.92
N LYS A 24 2.60 -11.52 -20.12
CA LYS A 24 2.84 -12.97 -20.28
C LYS A 24 4.16 -13.40 -19.64
N LEU A 25 5.24 -12.63 -19.82
CA LEU A 25 6.52 -12.88 -19.18
C LEU A 25 6.43 -12.77 -17.66
N LEU A 26 5.73 -11.75 -17.16
CA LEU A 26 5.46 -11.59 -15.73
C LEU A 26 4.66 -12.77 -15.18
N GLY A 27 3.59 -13.19 -15.87
CA GLY A 27 2.81 -14.36 -15.46
C GLY A 27 3.61 -15.66 -15.46
N TYR A 28 4.55 -15.85 -16.39
CA TYR A 28 5.47 -16.99 -16.34
C TYR A 28 6.44 -16.90 -15.16
N TYR A 29 7.00 -15.71 -14.92
CA TYR A 29 7.89 -15.45 -13.79
C TYR A 29 7.18 -15.69 -12.45
N GLU A 30 5.94 -15.21 -12.30
CA GLU A 30 5.16 -15.39 -11.07
C GLU A 30 4.87 -16.86 -10.76
N LYS A 31 4.75 -17.73 -11.77
CA LYS A 31 4.62 -19.19 -11.56
C LYS A 31 5.87 -19.83 -10.94
N LEU A 32 7.03 -19.17 -11.02
CA LEU A 32 8.25 -19.63 -10.38
C LEU A 32 8.32 -19.19 -8.91
N ILE A 33 7.68 -18.09 -8.54
CA ILE A 33 7.78 -17.48 -7.20
C ILE A 33 7.45 -18.49 -6.08
N PRO A 34 6.33 -19.24 -6.12
CA PRO A 34 6.02 -20.23 -5.07
C PRO A 34 7.13 -21.27 -4.86
N LYS A 35 7.80 -21.70 -5.93
CA LYS A 35 8.84 -22.75 -5.87
C LYS A 35 10.10 -22.30 -5.13
N TYR A 36 10.37 -21.00 -5.13
CA TYR A 36 11.54 -20.40 -4.47
C TYR A 36 11.19 -19.63 -3.21
N SER A 37 9.91 -19.43 -2.90
CA SER A 37 9.48 -18.74 -1.70
C SER A 37 9.85 -19.55 -0.45
N LEU A 38 10.26 -18.85 0.61
CA LEU A 38 10.51 -19.44 1.92
C LEU A 38 9.26 -19.48 2.80
N ILE A 39 8.18 -18.86 2.34
CA ILE A 39 6.84 -18.89 2.94
C ILE A 39 5.90 -19.64 2.00
N GLY A 40 4.70 -19.98 2.50
CA GLY A 40 3.70 -20.72 1.73
C GLY A 40 3.18 -19.97 0.49
N ASP A 41 2.36 -20.67 -0.29
CA ASP A 41 1.58 -20.10 -1.39
C ASP A 41 0.08 -20.16 -1.03
N THR A 42 -0.28 -19.39 -0.01
CA THR A 42 -1.62 -19.34 0.58
C THR A 42 -2.16 -17.92 0.56
N ALA A 43 -3.48 -17.77 0.62
CA ALA A 43 -4.13 -16.45 0.66
C ALA A 43 -3.65 -15.64 1.85
N PHE A 44 -3.72 -16.22 3.05
CA PHE A 44 -3.20 -15.62 4.28
C PHE A 44 -1.97 -16.35 4.79
N PHE A 45 -1.12 -15.61 5.50
CA PHE A 45 0.03 -16.11 6.24
C PHE A 45 -0.20 -15.97 7.73
N ASP A 46 0.43 -16.83 8.52
CA ASP A 46 0.58 -16.58 9.95
C ASP A 46 1.63 -15.48 10.12
N SER A 47 1.25 -14.35 10.73
CA SER A 47 2.16 -13.23 10.97
C SER A 47 3.36 -13.63 11.83
N LYS A 48 3.22 -14.67 12.67
CA LYS A 48 4.31 -15.22 13.49
C LYS A 48 5.45 -15.86 12.69
N GLN A 49 5.27 -16.08 11.38
CA GLN A 49 6.37 -16.46 10.49
C GLN A 49 7.41 -15.34 10.31
N PHE A 50 7.08 -14.12 10.75
CA PHE A 50 7.89 -12.93 10.61
C PHE A 50 8.18 -12.35 11.99
N ASP A 51 9.39 -12.55 12.50
CA ASP A 51 9.76 -12.23 13.89
C ASP A 51 9.51 -10.76 14.28
N TRP A 52 9.64 -9.84 13.33
CA TRP A 52 9.45 -8.40 13.54
C TRP A 52 8.00 -8.00 13.83
N THR A 53 7.02 -8.86 13.53
CA THR A 53 5.59 -8.56 13.74
C THR A 53 5.26 -8.35 15.21
N THR A 54 5.92 -9.10 16.10
CA THR A 54 5.71 -9.00 17.56
C THR A 54 6.08 -7.61 18.09
N GLU A 55 7.18 -7.00 17.61
CA GLU A 55 7.58 -5.65 18.02
C GLU A 55 6.58 -4.60 17.53
N ILE A 56 6.10 -4.73 16.28
CA ILE A 56 5.11 -3.82 15.71
C ILE A 56 3.77 -3.93 16.46
N GLU A 57 3.27 -5.14 16.70
CA GLU A 57 2.05 -5.35 17.50
C GLU A 57 2.23 -4.79 18.92
N ALA A 58 3.35 -5.04 19.59
CA ALA A 58 3.59 -4.52 20.95
C ALA A 58 3.56 -2.98 21.04
N ASN A 59 3.84 -2.28 19.93
CA ASN A 59 3.89 -0.82 19.86
C ASN A 59 2.68 -0.21 19.11
N TRP A 60 1.63 -0.98 18.85
CA TRP A 60 0.50 -0.54 18.03
C TRP A 60 -0.17 0.74 18.54
N VAL A 61 -0.21 0.96 19.87
CA VAL A 61 -0.79 2.15 20.49
C VAL A 61 0.01 3.42 20.18
N LEU A 62 1.34 3.33 20.07
CA LEU A 62 2.18 4.47 19.68
C LEU A 62 1.91 4.86 18.22
N ILE A 63 1.84 3.85 17.34
CA ILE A 63 1.49 4.02 15.93
C ILE A 63 0.08 4.63 15.81
N ARG A 64 -0.87 4.13 16.61
CA ARG A 64 -2.25 4.60 16.66
C ARG A 64 -2.34 6.07 17.06
N LYS A 65 -1.54 6.50 18.04
CA LYS A 65 -1.50 7.90 18.48
C LYS A 65 -1.08 8.86 17.37
N GLU A 66 -0.05 8.51 16.61
CA GLU A 66 0.38 9.32 15.46
C GLU A 66 -0.69 9.37 14.36
N LEU A 67 -1.36 8.24 14.10
CA LEU A 67 -2.51 8.20 13.19
C LEU A 67 -3.65 9.10 13.68
N ASP A 68 -3.97 9.11 14.98
CA ASP A 68 -5.05 9.93 15.53
C ASP A 68 -4.79 11.43 15.35
N GLU A 69 -3.54 11.88 15.45
CA GLU A 69 -3.15 13.26 15.14
C GLU A 69 -3.41 13.60 13.65
N LEU A 70 -3.13 12.67 12.74
CA LEU A 70 -3.42 12.87 11.31
C LEU A 70 -4.93 12.87 11.02
N LEU A 71 -5.72 12.06 11.73
CA LEU A 71 -7.16 11.94 11.53
C LEU A 71 -7.93 13.21 11.91
N LYS A 72 -7.34 14.12 12.71
CA LYS A 72 -7.89 15.47 12.93
C LYS A 72 -8.04 16.26 11.63
N TYR A 73 -7.25 15.92 10.62
CA TYR A 73 -7.22 16.55 9.30
C TYR A 73 -7.62 15.58 8.18
N ARG A 74 -8.43 14.57 8.50
CA ARG A 74 -8.77 13.45 7.60
C ARG A 74 -9.21 13.90 6.20
N ASP A 75 -10.00 14.98 6.10
CA ASP A 75 -10.59 15.44 4.85
C ASP A 75 -9.54 16.09 3.93
N SER A 76 -8.41 16.53 4.50
CA SER A 76 -7.25 17.07 3.79
C SER A 76 -6.24 16.00 3.37
N LEU A 77 -6.40 14.74 3.82
CA LEU A 77 -5.53 13.66 3.39
C LEU A 77 -5.79 13.30 1.92
N PRO A 78 -4.76 12.94 1.15
CA PRO A 78 -4.92 12.57 -0.25
C PRO A 78 -5.75 11.30 -0.37
N ASN A 79 -6.59 11.25 -1.41
CA ASN A 79 -7.19 9.98 -1.81
C ASN A 79 -6.12 9.08 -2.46
N PHE A 80 -6.34 7.77 -2.46
CA PHE A 80 -5.42 6.83 -3.12
C PHE A 80 -5.22 7.15 -4.61
N GLN A 81 -6.31 7.48 -5.32
CA GLN A 81 -6.27 7.86 -6.73
C GLN A 81 -5.51 9.16 -7.02
N ASP A 82 -5.41 10.08 -6.04
CA ASP A 82 -4.64 11.32 -6.19
C ASP A 82 -3.13 11.05 -6.14
N ILE A 83 -2.73 9.95 -5.50
CA ILE A 83 -1.34 9.51 -5.44
C ILE A 83 -1.03 8.59 -6.63
N SER A 84 -1.90 7.63 -6.93
CA SER A 84 -1.68 6.60 -7.94
C SER A 84 -2.80 6.54 -8.99
N PRO A 85 -2.85 7.50 -9.93
CA PRO A 85 -3.91 7.58 -10.93
C PRO A 85 -4.07 6.30 -11.76
N ASP A 86 -3.00 5.64 -12.19
CA ASP A 86 -3.14 4.43 -13.03
C ASP A 86 -3.60 3.18 -12.26
N GLN A 87 -3.74 3.24 -10.93
CA GLN A 87 -4.41 2.21 -10.14
C GLN A 87 -5.84 2.60 -9.73
N ALA A 88 -6.32 3.79 -10.13
CA ALA A 88 -7.67 4.26 -9.79
C ALA A 88 -8.77 3.32 -10.30
N ASP A 89 -8.56 2.65 -11.45
CA ASP A 89 -9.51 1.70 -12.05
C ASP A 89 -9.81 0.48 -11.15
N TYR A 90 -8.92 0.15 -10.21
CA TYR A 90 -9.11 -0.95 -9.25
C TYR A 90 -9.81 -0.49 -7.97
N THR A 91 -10.23 0.76 -7.92
CA THR A 91 -10.88 1.37 -6.76
C THR A 91 -12.22 1.96 -7.17
N SER A 92 -13.18 1.99 -6.25
CA SER A 92 -14.44 2.71 -6.49
C SER A 92 -14.15 4.21 -6.69
N PRO A 93 -14.81 4.91 -7.64
CA PRO A 93 -14.54 6.30 -8.04
C PRO A 93 -15.05 7.34 -7.02
N ASP A 94 -14.81 7.08 -5.74
CA ASP A 94 -15.19 7.89 -4.59
C ASP A 94 -13.95 8.41 -3.84
N ASP A 95 -14.15 9.38 -2.95
CA ASP A 95 -13.10 9.97 -2.11
C ASP A 95 -13.02 9.35 -0.70
N LEU A 96 -13.45 8.08 -0.56
CA LEU A 96 -13.59 7.39 0.72
C LEU A 96 -12.37 6.53 1.08
N TRP A 97 -11.31 6.50 0.25
CA TRP A 97 -10.05 5.86 0.58
C TRP A 97 -8.91 6.89 0.68
N LYS A 98 -8.59 7.26 1.92
CA LYS A 98 -7.50 8.19 2.25
C LYS A 98 -6.20 7.46 2.52
N THR A 99 -5.08 8.11 2.21
CA THR A 99 -3.74 7.54 2.41
C THR A 99 -2.77 8.54 3.04
N PHE A 100 -1.77 8.03 3.75
CA PHE A 100 -0.64 8.83 4.23
C PHE A 100 0.65 8.02 4.10
N PHE A 101 1.37 8.20 2.99
CA PHE A 101 2.59 7.43 2.71
C PHE A 101 3.81 7.97 3.45
N MET A 102 4.50 7.06 4.15
CA MET A 102 5.84 7.26 4.68
C MET A 102 6.88 6.73 3.68
N TYR A 103 6.60 5.59 3.05
CA TYR A 103 7.43 5.00 1.99
C TYR A 103 6.56 4.52 0.83
N GLY A 104 7.00 4.76 -0.39
CA GLY A 104 6.46 4.13 -1.61
C GLY A 104 7.59 3.48 -2.40
N TYR A 105 7.56 2.15 -2.57
CA TYR A 105 8.57 1.41 -3.35
C TYR A 105 10.03 1.70 -2.96
N GLY A 106 10.29 1.89 -1.67
CA GLY A 106 11.60 2.18 -1.09
C GLY A 106 11.96 3.67 -1.06
N ILE A 107 11.10 4.55 -1.60
CA ILE A 107 11.31 6.00 -1.61
C ILE A 107 10.64 6.62 -0.39
N LYS A 108 11.45 7.28 0.43
CA LYS A 108 11.05 7.90 1.70
C LYS A 108 10.40 9.26 1.48
N SER A 109 9.25 9.49 2.12
CA SER A 109 8.68 10.82 2.30
C SER A 109 9.17 11.41 3.62
N GLU A 110 10.28 12.17 3.57
CA GLU A 110 10.95 12.71 4.76
C GLU A 110 10.00 13.47 5.69
N LYS A 111 9.16 14.33 5.10
CA LYS A 111 8.17 15.13 5.80
C LYS A 111 7.13 14.29 6.53
N ASN A 112 6.67 13.20 5.92
CA ASN A 112 5.68 12.33 6.54
C ASN A 112 6.32 11.45 7.62
N CYS A 113 7.56 11.00 7.40
CA CYS A 113 8.31 10.25 8.39
C CYS A 113 8.62 11.09 9.64
N GLN A 114 8.96 12.36 9.48
CA GLN A 114 9.16 13.29 10.59
C GLN A 114 7.88 13.54 11.42
N ARG A 115 6.70 13.36 10.83
CA ARG A 115 5.40 13.49 11.51
C ARG A 115 4.98 12.23 12.25
N CYS A 116 5.50 11.09 11.81
CA CYS A 116 5.24 9.79 12.41
C CYS A 116 6.57 9.14 12.85
N PRO A 117 7.34 9.77 13.77
CA PRO A 117 8.66 9.31 14.14
C PRO A 117 8.67 7.91 14.78
N GLU A 118 7.70 7.57 15.63
CA GLU A 118 7.64 6.24 16.25
C GLU A 118 7.26 5.17 15.21
N THR A 119 6.27 5.45 14.36
CA THR A 119 5.92 4.55 13.25
C THR A 119 7.13 4.34 12.34
N THR A 120 7.83 5.42 11.98
CA THR A 120 9.03 5.38 11.12
C THR A 120 10.13 4.54 11.73
N ARG A 121 10.45 4.77 13.02
CA ARG A 121 11.47 4.03 13.78
C ARG A 121 11.20 2.53 13.80
N LEU A 122 9.93 2.12 13.81
CA LEU A 122 9.53 0.71 13.82
C LEU A 122 9.60 0.09 12.41
N ILE A 123 9.02 0.75 11.40
CA ILE A 123 8.95 0.19 10.04
C ILE A 123 10.32 0.13 9.35
N GLU A 124 11.25 1.03 9.66
CA GLU A 124 12.61 1.03 9.08
C GLU A 124 13.46 -0.16 9.57
N LYS A 125 13.06 -0.83 10.66
CA LYS A 125 13.70 -2.07 11.13
C LYS A 125 13.25 -3.31 10.35
N ILE A 126 12.14 -3.22 9.60
CA ILE A 126 11.55 -4.39 8.96
C ILE A 126 12.36 -4.77 7.71
N PRO A 127 12.93 -5.99 7.66
CA PRO A 127 13.74 -6.40 6.52
C PRO A 127 12.88 -6.48 5.27
N GLY A 128 13.34 -5.81 4.20
CA GLY A 128 12.67 -5.85 2.90
C GLY A 128 11.38 -5.03 2.83
N MET A 129 11.07 -4.15 3.80
CA MET A 129 9.96 -3.20 3.65
C MET A 129 10.22 -2.27 2.46
N LYS A 130 9.24 -2.16 1.56
CA LYS A 130 9.30 -1.27 0.39
C LYS A 130 8.24 -0.18 0.47
N THR A 131 7.03 -0.51 0.88
CA THR A 131 5.93 0.46 0.95
C THR A 131 5.40 0.49 2.37
N ALA A 132 5.11 1.68 2.88
CA ALA A 132 4.51 1.87 4.18
C ALA A 132 3.62 3.12 4.20
N PHE A 133 2.35 2.95 4.55
CA PHE A 133 1.39 4.04 4.66
C PHE A 133 0.25 3.74 5.63
N PHE A 134 -0.41 4.77 6.13
CA PHE A 134 -1.72 4.58 6.77
C PHE A 134 -2.81 4.48 5.71
N SER A 135 -3.50 3.33 5.67
CA SER A 135 -4.62 3.07 4.76
C SER A 135 -5.93 3.25 5.51
N ILE A 136 -6.69 4.29 5.12
CA ILE A 136 -7.85 4.77 5.85
C ILE A 136 -9.08 4.66 4.96
N LEU A 137 -10.00 3.78 5.33
CA LEU A 137 -11.32 3.71 4.70
C LEU A 137 -12.33 4.49 5.53
N LEU A 138 -12.95 5.48 4.88
CA LEU A 138 -14.07 6.22 5.41
C LEU A 138 -15.35 5.36 5.39
N PRO A 139 -16.41 5.78 6.11
CA PRO A 139 -17.69 5.08 6.13
C PRO A 139 -18.22 4.75 4.73
N GLY A 140 -18.71 3.53 4.55
CA GLY A 140 -19.30 3.06 3.30
C GLY A 140 -18.31 2.68 2.20
N LYS A 141 -16.98 2.83 2.40
CA LYS A 141 -16.01 2.47 1.35
C LYS A 141 -16.03 0.96 1.08
N HIS A 142 -16.17 0.62 -0.20
CA HIS A 142 -15.86 -0.70 -0.74
C HIS A 142 -14.72 -0.56 -1.75
N ILE A 143 -13.66 -1.35 -1.56
CA ILE A 143 -12.62 -1.56 -2.56
C ILE A 143 -13.02 -2.82 -3.34
N PRO A 144 -13.35 -2.72 -4.64
CA PRO A 144 -13.78 -3.85 -5.44
C PRO A 144 -12.74 -4.96 -5.54
N GLU A 145 -13.17 -6.14 -5.98
CA GLU A 145 -12.24 -7.25 -6.18
C GLU A 145 -11.16 -6.87 -7.21
N HIS A 146 -9.91 -6.99 -6.78
CA HIS A 146 -8.74 -6.75 -7.61
C HIS A 146 -7.62 -7.70 -7.23
N ARG A 147 -6.52 -7.63 -7.97
CA ARG A 147 -5.31 -8.38 -7.72
C ARG A 147 -4.13 -7.42 -7.68
N GLY A 148 -3.22 -7.66 -6.76
CA GLY A 148 -1.91 -7.05 -6.73
C GLY A 148 -1.15 -7.26 -8.05
N PRO A 149 -0.34 -6.29 -8.47
CA PRO A 149 0.36 -6.37 -9.74
C PRO A 149 1.51 -7.39 -9.72
N TYR A 150 1.99 -7.80 -8.53
CA TYR A 150 3.21 -8.58 -8.41
C TYR A 150 3.29 -9.46 -7.16
N LYS A 151 3.42 -10.78 -7.34
CA LYS A 151 3.53 -11.78 -6.27
C LYS A 151 4.87 -11.77 -5.51
N GLY A 152 5.87 -11.00 -5.95
CA GLY A 152 7.19 -10.93 -5.29
C GLY A 152 7.22 -10.09 -4.01
N VAL A 153 6.09 -9.50 -3.62
CA VAL A 153 5.88 -8.90 -2.30
C VAL A 153 4.77 -9.65 -1.56
N VAL A 154 4.70 -9.42 -0.26
CA VAL A 154 3.60 -9.84 0.61
C VAL A 154 3.09 -8.65 1.39
N ARG A 155 1.78 -8.62 1.60
CA ARG A 155 1.11 -7.49 2.22
C ARG A 155 0.87 -7.75 3.69
N TYR A 156 1.30 -6.81 4.51
CA TYR A 156 1.07 -6.80 5.95
C TYR A 156 0.18 -5.62 6.32
N LEU A 157 -0.79 -5.87 7.19
CA LEU A 157 -1.72 -4.87 7.70
C LEU A 157 -1.83 -5.00 9.22
N LEU A 158 -1.45 -3.96 9.96
CA LEU A 158 -1.75 -3.86 11.40
C LEU A 158 -3.04 -3.05 11.57
N ALA A 159 -4.04 -3.63 12.22
CA ALA A 159 -5.26 -2.91 12.54
C ALA A 159 -5.00 -1.84 13.61
N LEU A 160 -5.32 -0.59 13.30
CA LEU A 160 -5.10 0.54 14.21
C LEU A 160 -6.42 1.12 14.73
N LYS A 161 -7.40 1.29 13.83
CA LYS A 161 -8.74 1.76 14.16
C LYS A 161 -9.76 0.85 13.51
N VAL A 162 -10.64 0.25 14.29
CA VAL A 162 -11.70 -0.64 13.80
C VAL A 162 -13.04 -0.15 14.38
N PRO A 163 -13.94 0.37 13.54
CA PRO A 163 -15.25 0.80 14.01
C PRO A 163 -16.18 -0.39 14.27
N GLU A 164 -17.15 -0.19 15.17
CA GLU A 164 -18.18 -1.18 15.48
C GLU A 164 -19.41 -1.04 14.56
N PRO A 165 -20.12 -2.14 14.24
CA PRO A 165 -19.77 -3.53 14.54
C PRO A 165 -18.62 -4.02 13.65
N LYS A 166 -17.56 -4.57 14.26
CA LYS A 166 -16.33 -4.97 13.54
C LYS A 166 -16.56 -5.95 12.38
N GLU A 167 -17.65 -6.72 12.41
CA GLU A 167 -18.04 -7.69 11.36
C GLU A 167 -18.32 -7.00 10.01
N LYS A 168 -18.73 -5.73 10.05
CA LYS A 168 -18.95 -4.87 8.87
C LYS A 168 -17.66 -4.27 8.31
N CYS A 169 -16.53 -4.46 8.99
CA CYS A 169 -15.21 -4.21 8.44
C CYS A 169 -14.52 -5.54 8.16
N ARG A 170 -14.30 -5.85 6.89
CA ARG A 170 -13.72 -7.14 6.49
C ARG A 170 -12.83 -7.01 5.27
N ILE A 171 -12.00 -8.02 5.08
CA ILE A 171 -11.20 -8.22 3.87
C ILE A 171 -11.38 -9.67 3.42
N ARG A 172 -11.59 -9.87 2.12
CA ARG A 172 -11.61 -11.18 1.49
C ARG A 172 -10.35 -11.33 0.65
N VAL A 173 -9.64 -12.44 0.79
CA VAL A 173 -8.47 -12.81 -0.02
C VAL A 173 -8.66 -14.24 -0.50
N GLY A 174 -8.75 -14.43 -1.81
CA GLY A 174 -9.24 -15.67 -2.40
C GLY A 174 -10.63 -16.02 -1.86
N ASN A 175 -10.72 -17.18 -1.21
CA ASN A 175 -11.97 -17.71 -0.64
C ASN A 175 -12.11 -17.47 0.87
N GLU A 176 -11.13 -16.84 1.51
CA GLU A 176 -11.13 -16.59 2.94
C GLU A 176 -11.52 -15.14 3.22
N THR A 177 -12.44 -14.92 4.16
CA THR A 177 -12.81 -13.59 4.66
C THR A 177 -12.40 -13.47 6.12
N ARG A 178 -11.77 -12.35 6.48
CA ARG A 178 -11.35 -12.05 7.85
C ARG A 178 -11.82 -10.67 8.29
N ASN A 179 -12.06 -10.52 9.58
CA ASN A 179 -12.36 -9.26 10.24
C ASN A 179 -11.11 -8.72 10.97
N TRP A 180 -11.20 -7.47 11.39
CA TRP A 180 -10.11 -6.78 12.07
C TRP A 180 -10.22 -6.88 13.59
N GLU A 181 -9.08 -6.85 14.27
CA GLU A 181 -8.95 -6.69 15.71
C GLU A 181 -7.85 -5.68 15.96
N GLU A 182 -8.13 -4.58 16.65
CA GLU A 182 -7.13 -3.53 16.91
C GLU A 182 -5.87 -4.09 17.58
N GLY A 183 -4.72 -3.64 17.11
CA GLY A 183 -3.41 -4.13 17.57
C GLY A 183 -3.00 -5.49 17.03
N LYS A 184 -3.81 -6.14 16.19
CA LYS A 184 -3.47 -7.42 15.54
C LYS A 184 -3.11 -7.24 14.08
N SER A 185 -2.14 -8.05 13.67
CA SER A 185 -1.64 -8.11 12.30
C SER A 185 -2.43 -9.11 11.45
N MET A 186 -2.62 -8.75 10.19
CA MET A 186 -2.97 -9.67 9.11
C MET A 186 -1.91 -9.61 8.04
N MET A 187 -1.55 -10.76 7.49
CA MET A 187 -0.59 -10.85 6.40
C MET A 187 -1.14 -11.75 5.32
N PHE A 188 -1.05 -11.32 4.06
CA PHE A 188 -1.66 -12.02 2.95
C PHE A 188 -0.89 -11.78 1.65
N ASP A 189 -1.17 -12.66 0.70
CA ASP A 189 -0.67 -12.57 -0.66
C ASP A 189 -1.70 -11.81 -1.52
N ASP A 190 -1.40 -10.55 -1.81
CA ASP A 190 -2.29 -9.71 -2.60
C ASP A 190 -2.34 -10.12 -4.09
N SER A 191 -1.51 -11.09 -4.51
CA SER A 191 -1.63 -11.72 -5.83
C SER A 191 -2.83 -12.68 -5.95
N PHE A 192 -3.53 -12.97 -4.85
CA PHE A 192 -4.86 -13.57 -4.90
C PHE A 192 -5.92 -12.47 -5.10
N PRO A 193 -7.04 -12.77 -5.79
CA PRO A 193 -8.17 -11.83 -5.86
C PRO A 193 -8.61 -11.42 -4.46
N HIS A 194 -8.77 -10.12 -4.23
CA HIS A 194 -9.12 -9.60 -2.92
C HIS A 194 -9.93 -8.31 -2.99
N GLU A 195 -10.76 -8.09 -1.97
CA GLU A 195 -11.58 -6.90 -1.78
C GLU A 195 -11.72 -6.58 -0.29
N ALA A 196 -12.06 -5.33 0.01
CA ALA A 196 -12.19 -4.85 1.38
C ALA A 196 -13.38 -3.92 1.55
N TRP A 197 -14.02 -4.01 2.72
CA TRP A 197 -15.22 -3.23 3.05
C TRP A 197 -15.05 -2.50 4.37
N ASN A 198 -15.63 -1.31 4.40
CA ASN A 198 -16.02 -0.61 5.61
C ASN A 198 -17.50 -0.23 5.50
N GLU A 199 -18.39 -1.14 5.91
CA GLU A 199 -19.85 -0.93 5.90
C GLU A 199 -20.37 -0.34 7.23
N THR A 200 -19.49 0.33 7.98
CA THR A 200 -19.85 1.01 9.23
C THR A 200 -19.97 2.51 9.01
N ASP A 201 -20.45 3.21 10.03
CA ASP A 201 -20.48 4.69 10.09
C ASP A 201 -19.17 5.28 10.65
N GLY A 202 -18.16 4.45 10.94
CA GLY A 202 -16.89 4.86 11.51
C GLY A 202 -15.71 4.76 10.53
N VAL A 203 -14.59 5.35 10.92
CA VAL A 203 -13.34 5.29 10.15
C VAL A 203 -12.58 4.01 10.49
N ARG A 204 -12.21 3.24 9.47
CA ARG A 204 -11.31 2.07 9.60
C ARG A 204 -9.93 2.42 9.10
N ALA A 205 -8.91 2.23 9.93
CA ALA A 205 -7.53 2.54 9.57
C ALA A 205 -6.58 1.40 9.94
N VAL A 206 -5.64 1.12 9.04
CA VAL A 206 -4.58 0.13 9.22
C VAL A 206 -3.23 0.73 8.86
N LEU A 207 -2.15 0.29 9.50
CA LEU A 207 -0.81 0.47 8.96
C LEU A 207 -0.59 -0.59 7.89
N PHE A 208 -0.42 -0.14 6.66
CA PHE A 208 -0.19 -0.98 5.49
C PHE A 208 1.30 -1.03 5.20
N LEU A 209 1.84 -2.24 5.00
CA LEU A 209 3.19 -2.46 4.52
C LEU A 209 3.21 -3.45 3.35
N ASP A 210 4.02 -3.18 2.33
CA ASP A 210 4.46 -4.22 1.38
C ASP A 210 5.90 -4.62 1.72
N ILE A 211 6.09 -5.92 1.97
CA ILE A 211 7.37 -6.52 2.35
C ILE A 211 7.84 -7.42 1.21
N MET A 212 9.13 -7.39 0.88
CA MET A 212 9.72 -8.33 -0.07
C MET A 212 9.44 -9.76 0.37
N ARG A 213 8.89 -10.57 -0.54
CA ARG A 213 8.68 -11.98 -0.29
C ARG A 213 10.03 -12.64 0.00
N PRO A 214 10.19 -13.34 1.14
CA PRO A 214 11.39 -14.13 1.42
C PRO A 214 11.53 -15.25 0.39
N MET A 215 12.70 -15.33 -0.26
CA MET A 215 12.96 -16.26 -1.37
C MET A 215 14.39 -16.82 -1.34
N ARG A 216 14.57 -18.00 -1.93
CA ARG A 216 15.86 -18.66 -2.15
C ARG A 216 16.57 -18.07 -3.37
N PHE A 217 17.90 -18.12 -3.37
CA PHE A 217 18.72 -17.86 -4.56
C PHE A 217 18.37 -18.87 -5.68
N PRO A 218 18.37 -18.46 -6.96
CA PRO A 218 18.70 -17.12 -7.47
C PRO A 218 17.52 -16.14 -7.51
N LEU A 219 16.30 -16.63 -7.30
CA LEU A 219 15.09 -15.84 -7.56
C LEU A 219 14.93 -14.66 -6.59
N SER A 220 15.53 -14.72 -5.40
CA SER A 220 15.62 -13.58 -4.48
C SER A 220 16.33 -12.36 -5.09
N VAL A 221 17.46 -12.57 -5.78
CA VAL A 221 18.22 -11.49 -6.44
C VAL A 221 17.41 -10.90 -7.59
N PHE A 222 16.76 -11.76 -8.39
CA PHE A 222 15.88 -11.30 -9.46
C PHE A 222 14.67 -10.53 -8.92
N ASN A 223 14.09 -10.96 -7.79
CA ASN A 223 12.96 -10.27 -7.16
C ASN A 223 13.36 -8.86 -6.71
N GLU A 224 14.51 -8.70 -6.04
CA GLU A 224 15.05 -7.39 -5.66
C GLU A 224 15.34 -6.50 -6.87
N LEU A 225 15.94 -7.06 -7.93
CA LEU A 225 16.20 -6.30 -9.16
C LEU A 225 14.89 -5.85 -9.81
N PHE A 226 13.90 -6.74 -9.90
CA PHE A 226 12.60 -6.41 -10.49
C PHE A 226 11.88 -5.31 -9.71
N MET A 227 11.93 -5.36 -8.37
CA MET A 227 11.37 -4.29 -7.53
C MET A 227 12.09 -2.95 -7.70
N LYS A 228 13.42 -2.95 -7.88
CA LYS A 228 14.16 -1.74 -8.24
C LYS A 228 13.72 -1.19 -9.60
N LEU A 229 13.49 -2.06 -10.59
CA LEU A 229 13.00 -1.67 -11.92
C LEU A 229 11.58 -1.06 -11.85
N ILE A 230 10.69 -1.62 -11.03
CA ILE A 230 9.38 -1.03 -10.78
C ILE A 230 9.53 0.35 -10.13
N ALA A 231 10.39 0.47 -9.11
CA ALA A 231 10.58 1.74 -8.40
C ALA A 231 11.07 2.89 -9.29
N ILE A 232 11.93 2.60 -10.29
CA ILE A 232 12.41 3.61 -11.26
C ILE A 232 11.45 3.84 -12.43
N SER A 233 10.36 3.08 -12.53
CA SER A 233 9.41 3.24 -13.63
C SER A 233 8.71 4.59 -13.56
N PRO A 234 8.33 5.20 -14.70
CA PRO A 234 7.61 6.48 -14.71
C PRO A 234 6.36 6.45 -13.84
N TYR A 235 5.65 5.31 -13.84
CA TYR A 235 4.46 5.11 -13.03
C TYR A 235 4.69 5.36 -11.53
N ILE A 236 5.76 4.79 -10.98
CA ILE A 236 6.10 4.98 -9.57
C ILE A 236 6.73 6.35 -9.32
N GLN A 237 7.51 6.87 -10.26
CA GLN A 237 8.10 8.20 -10.14
C GLN A 237 7.01 9.30 -10.10
N ASP A 238 5.99 9.21 -10.95
CA ASP A 238 4.85 10.13 -10.97
C ASP A 238 4.07 10.05 -9.66
N ALA A 239 3.80 8.85 -9.14
CA ALA A 239 3.16 8.66 -7.85
C ALA A 239 3.98 9.28 -6.69
N ASN A 240 5.31 9.17 -6.73
CA ASN A 240 6.19 9.78 -5.73
C ASN A 240 6.20 11.32 -5.83
N ILE A 241 6.13 11.87 -7.04
CA ILE A 241 5.99 13.32 -7.24
C ILE A 241 4.66 13.81 -6.65
N ASN A 242 3.56 13.10 -6.93
CA ASN A 242 2.25 13.41 -6.35
C ASN A 242 2.29 13.34 -4.82
N GLN A 243 2.90 12.30 -4.27
CA GLN A 243 3.07 12.14 -2.83
C GLN A 243 3.87 13.29 -2.21
N LYS A 244 4.95 13.72 -2.86
CA LYS A 244 5.75 14.86 -2.39
C LYS A 244 4.93 16.15 -2.38
N ASN A 245 4.20 16.42 -3.46
CA ASN A 245 3.34 17.60 -3.56
C ASN A 245 2.27 17.62 -2.46
N TRP A 246 1.70 16.46 -2.13
CA TRP A 246 0.75 16.33 -1.03
C TRP A 246 1.38 16.51 0.35
N ALA A 247 2.58 15.94 0.57
CA ALA A 247 3.33 16.15 1.81
C ALA A 247 3.63 17.64 2.06
N ASP A 248 3.98 18.39 1.01
CA ASP A 248 4.22 19.84 1.07
C ASP A 248 2.93 20.63 1.39
N ARG A 249 1.78 20.20 0.84
CA ARG A 249 0.48 20.81 1.15
C ARG A 249 0.07 20.59 2.59
N LEU A 250 0.15 19.35 3.06
CA LEU A 250 -0.14 18.98 4.45
C LEU A 250 0.77 19.73 5.42
N GLU A 251 2.04 19.89 5.08
CA GLU A 251 2.96 20.66 5.91
C GLU A 251 2.53 22.10 6.13
N LYS A 252 2.12 22.77 5.05
CA LYS A 252 1.62 24.15 5.13
C LYS A 252 0.35 24.22 5.97
N LEU A 253 -0.59 23.29 5.75
CA LEU A 253 -1.81 23.20 6.54
C LEU A 253 -1.50 23.06 8.04
N PHE A 254 -0.66 22.09 8.41
CA PHE A 254 -0.32 21.87 9.82
C PHE A 254 0.46 23.03 10.43
N ALA A 255 1.28 23.74 9.65
CA ALA A 255 1.94 24.94 10.13
C ALA A 255 0.94 26.06 10.45
N GLN A 256 -0.03 26.29 9.57
CA GLN A 256 -1.08 27.29 9.77
C GLN A 256 -1.95 26.99 10.99
N GLU A 257 -2.33 25.72 11.20
CA GLU A 257 -3.18 25.34 12.33
C GLU A 257 -2.43 25.47 13.68
N ARG A 258 -1.14 25.11 13.73
CA ARG A 258 -0.30 25.36 14.91
C ARG A 258 -0.12 26.84 15.25
N GLU A 259 -0.19 27.72 14.26
CA GLU A 259 -0.15 29.17 14.50
C GLU A 259 -1.48 29.66 15.07
N LYS A 260 -2.62 29.14 14.60
CA LYS A 260 -3.95 29.46 15.14
C LYS A 260 -4.13 29.01 16.59
N GLU A 261 -3.59 27.84 16.96
CA GLU A 261 -3.67 27.32 18.34
C GLU A 261 -2.84 28.11 19.36
N LYS A 262 -1.92 28.97 18.90
CA LYS A 262 -1.06 29.81 19.77
C LYS A 262 -1.67 31.18 20.10
N VAL A 263 -2.78 31.53 19.46
CA VAL A 263 -3.51 32.79 19.62
C VAL A 263 -4.72 32.55 20.51
#